data_AF-A0A535UZ18-F1
#
_entry.id   AF-A0A535UZ18-F1
#
_cell.length_a   1.000
_cell.length_b   1.000
_cell.length_c   1.000
_cell.angle_alpha   90.00
_cell.angle_beta   90.00
_cell.angle_gamma   90.00
#
_symmetry.space_group_name_H-M   'P 1'
#
loop_
_entity.id
_entity.type
_entity.pdbx_description
1 polymer ?
#
loop_
_entity_poly.entity_id
_entity_poly.type
_entity_poly.pdbx_seq_one_letter_code
_entity_poly.pdbx_strand_id
1 'polypeptide(L)'
;MEDVNLRLEFHRALDAVTPPAPWLGPRLRDEMQRRRRENFVERARRRPGEFAWLLPAIAVLLAIAVIVTITLSHVKLPQIVPVRPNLGGAVTCPTWGFIPVTNGVAPASMRMMSTTVGWAPGDLRTTDGGQDWHDVSPRDLRAGEPFLPGQQTVYPPSYTDYFLDADHAWLLRSYDSPAACLDHYGVFRTSDGGRTWRRSTIATHITAGLDPTPALDFLDAQRGWLVLTVGSAVRRGTSPAPSLSLVYRTTDGGQSWRLISSAGPS
;
A
#
# COMPACT_ATOMS: atom_id res chain seq x y z
N MET A 1 61.94 44.46 -8.13
CA MET A 1 62.52 45.04 -6.90
C MET A 1 61.87 46.40 -6.80
N GLU A 2 60.71 46.44 -6.15
CA GLU A 2 59.75 47.53 -6.24
C GLU A 2 59.45 48.03 -4.82
N ASP A 3 59.40 49.34 -4.72
CA ASP A 3 59.74 50.16 -3.55
C ASP A 3 58.78 50.02 -2.36
N VAL A 4 59.29 49.53 -1.22
CA VAL A 4 58.60 49.54 0.08
C VAL A 4 58.50 50.97 0.65
N ASN A 5 59.24 51.93 0.09
CA ASN A 5 59.30 53.30 0.60
C ASN A 5 58.05 54.14 0.29
N LEU A 6 57.24 53.78 -0.71
CA LEU A 6 56.06 54.57 -1.10
C LEU A 6 54.86 54.41 -0.16
N ARG A 7 54.78 53.33 0.63
CA ARG A 7 53.68 53.13 1.60
C ARG A 7 53.94 53.77 2.96
N LEU A 8 55.20 54.02 3.31
CA LEU A 8 55.55 54.65 4.59
C LEU A 8 55.42 56.18 4.59
N GLU A 9 55.50 56.83 3.42
CA GLU A 9 55.31 58.29 3.33
C GLU A 9 53.84 58.73 3.32
N PHE A 10 52.90 57.88 2.92
CA PHE A 10 51.48 58.24 2.87
C PHE A 10 50.86 58.49 4.26
N HIS A 11 51.35 57.81 5.31
CA HIS A 11 50.87 58.03 6.68
C HIS A 11 51.50 59.27 7.34
N ARG A 12 52.67 59.74 6.88
CA ARG A 12 53.27 60.98 7.40
C ARG A 12 52.69 62.25 6.76
N ALA A 13 52.07 62.13 5.58
CA ALA A 13 51.47 63.28 4.88
C ALA A 13 50.09 63.71 5.45
N LEU A 14 49.38 62.82 6.15
CA LEU A 14 48.03 63.11 6.68
C LEU A 14 48.04 63.80 8.06
N ASP A 15 49.12 63.65 8.84
CA ASP A 15 49.25 64.30 10.15
C ASP A 15 49.76 65.75 10.07
N ALA A 16 50.12 66.24 8.87
CA ALA A 16 50.65 67.60 8.67
C ALA A 16 49.58 68.64 8.30
N VAL A 17 48.31 68.26 8.16
CA VAL A 17 47.22 69.19 7.82
C VAL A 17 46.11 69.10 8.85
N THR A 18 46.21 69.98 9.84
CA THR A 18 45.19 70.42 10.82
C THR A 18 44.91 69.49 12.01
N PRO A 19 45.15 69.94 13.27
CA PRO A 19 44.74 69.19 14.45
C PRO A 19 43.19 69.12 14.54
N PRO A 20 42.60 67.99 14.99
CA PRO A 20 41.15 67.87 15.11
C PRO A 20 40.62 68.91 16.10
N ALA A 21 39.66 69.71 15.64
CA ALA A 21 39.16 70.85 16.38
C ALA A 21 38.62 70.44 17.77
N PRO A 22 39.04 71.07 18.88
CA PRO A 22 38.71 70.65 20.27
C PRO A 22 37.22 70.61 20.61
N TRP A 23 36.37 71.22 19.78
CA TRP A 23 34.93 71.32 19.98
C TRP A 23 34.12 70.16 19.35
N LEU A 24 34.74 69.30 18.53
CA LEU A 24 34.04 68.20 17.85
C LEU A 24 33.64 67.10 18.84
N GLY A 25 34.49 66.81 19.82
CA GLY A 25 34.28 65.75 20.82
C GLY A 25 33.02 65.96 21.67
N PRO A 26 32.82 67.14 22.30
CA PRO A 26 31.61 67.41 23.08
C PRO A 26 30.32 67.36 22.26
N ARG A 27 30.29 67.98 21.06
CA ARG A 27 29.10 67.98 20.18
C ARG A 27 28.71 66.59 19.70
N LEU A 28 29.70 65.75 19.33
CA LEU A 28 29.41 64.37 18.94
C LEU A 28 28.84 63.56 20.10
N ARG A 29 29.34 63.80 21.32
CA ARG A 29 28.89 63.11 22.54
C ARG A 29 27.45 63.47 22.89
N ASP A 30 27.10 64.76 22.80
CA ASP A 30 25.74 65.24 23.04
C ASP A 30 24.76 64.73 21.98
N GLU A 31 25.14 64.70 20.71
CA GLU A 31 24.31 64.16 19.64
C GLU A 31 24.09 62.65 19.78
N MET A 32 25.12 61.88 20.19
CA MET A 32 24.96 60.46 20.48
C MET A 32 24.07 60.20 21.70
N GLN A 33 24.19 61.01 22.75
CA GLN A 33 23.34 60.94 23.95
C GLN A 33 21.87 61.24 23.61
N ARG A 34 21.64 62.27 22.79
CA ARG A 34 20.31 62.64 22.30
C ARG A 34 19.68 61.52 21.48
N ARG A 35 20.39 60.96 20.50
CA ARG A 35 19.92 59.82 19.68
C ARG A 35 19.65 58.57 20.52
N ARG A 36 20.44 58.32 21.57
CA ARG A 36 20.16 57.22 22.53
C ARG A 36 18.86 57.43 23.29
N ARG A 37 18.59 58.66 23.75
CA ARG A 37 17.34 58.98 24.47
C ARG A 37 16.12 58.89 23.55
N GLU A 38 16.22 59.40 22.33
CA GLU A 38 15.15 59.30 21.32
C GLU A 38 14.86 57.83 20.98
N ASN A 39 15.88 57.01 20.70
CA ASN A 39 15.72 55.58 20.45
C ASN A 39 15.16 54.80 21.65
N PHE A 40 15.49 55.20 22.88
CA PHE A 40 14.97 54.55 24.09
C PHE A 40 13.49 54.87 24.29
N VAL A 41 13.07 56.11 24.05
CA VAL A 41 11.65 56.52 24.10
C VAL A 41 10.85 55.85 22.97
N GLU A 42 11.45 55.69 21.79
CA GLU A 42 10.82 55.01 20.65
C GLU A 42 10.65 53.50 20.90
N ARG A 43 11.63 52.86 21.55
CA ARG A 43 11.51 51.46 22.02
C ARG A 43 10.51 51.31 23.15
N ALA A 44 10.42 52.27 24.07
CA ALA A 44 9.41 52.27 25.13
C ALA A 44 7.98 52.53 24.60
N ARG A 45 7.83 53.12 23.40
CA ARG A 45 6.54 53.29 22.71
C ARG A 45 6.13 52.12 21.80
N ARG A 46 7.01 51.14 21.54
CA ARG A 46 6.60 49.90 20.87
C ARG A 46 5.75 49.07 21.85
N ARG A 47 4.45 49.12 21.59
CA ARG A 47 3.37 48.49 22.36
C ARG A 47 3.66 47.00 22.63
N PRO A 48 3.39 46.46 23.83
CA PRO A 48 3.42 45.03 24.07
C PRO A 48 2.18 44.41 23.42
N GLY A 49 2.30 43.94 22.17
CA GLY A 49 1.12 43.47 21.44
C GLY A 49 1.36 42.55 20.24
N GLU A 50 2.60 42.22 19.86
CA GLU A 50 2.83 41.42 18.64
C GLU A 50 2.56 39.92 18.82
N PHE A 51 2.37 39.43 20.05
CA PHE A 51 2.06 38.03 20.34
C PHE A 51 0.79 37.81 21.18
N ALA A 52 -0.01 38.85 21.41
CA ALA A 52 -1.23 38.76 22.22
C ALA A 52 -2.30 37.81 21.65
N TRP A 53 -2.20 37.47 20.36
CA TRP A 53 -3.08 36.53 19.65
C TRP A 53 -2.62 35.07 19.72
N LEU A 54 -1.37 34.78 20.11
CA LEU A 54 -0.88 33.41 20.19
C LEU A 54 -1.48 32.64 21.38
N LEU A 55 -1.65 33.29 22.52
CA LEU A 55 -2.25 32.68 23.71
C LEU A 55 -3.71 32.23 23.50
N PRO A 56 -4.62 33.06 22.94
CA PRO A 56 -5.98 32.59 22.64
C PRO A 56 -5.98 31.52 21.53
N ALA A 57 -5.08 31.58 20.54
CA ALA A 57 -4.99 30.56 19.50
C ALA A 57 -4.55 29.19 20.05
N ILE A 58 -3.56 29.15 20.94
CA ILE A 58 -3.13 27.93 21.63
C ILE A 58 -4.25 27.39 22.53
N ALA A 59 -4.96 28.27 23.25
CA ALA A 59 -6.09 27.88 24.08
C ALA A 59 -7.23 27.24 23.27
N VAL A 60 -7.53 27.78 22.08
CA VAL A 60 -8.53 27.20 21.16
C VAL A 60 -8.09 25.84 20.63
N LEU A 61 -6.82 25.68 20.24
CA LEU A 61 -6.29 24.39 19.78
C LEU A 61 -6.34 23.31 20.87
N LEU A 62 -5.98 23.68 22.12
CA LEU A 62 -6.08 22.78 23.26
C LEU A 62 -7.54 22.41 23.56
N ALA A 63 -8.47 23.37 23.48
CA ALA A 63 -9.90 23.11 23.66
C ALA A 63 -10.43 22.14 22.58
N ILE A 64 -10.04 22.32 21.32
CA ILE A 64 -10.42 21.41 20.22
C ILE A 64 -9.85 20.01 20.48
N ALA A 65 -8.58 19.89 20.89
CA ALA A 65 -7.97 18.59 21.19
C ALA A 65 -8.66 17.87 22.36
N VAL A 66 -9.09 18.60 23.39
CA VAL A 66 -9.88 18.05 24.50
C VAL A 66 -11.27 17.61 24.03
N ILE A 67 -11.95 18.41 23.20
CA ILE A 67 -13.26 18.02 22.63
C ILE A 67 -13.12 16.77 21.75
N VAL A 68 -12.07 16.68 20.94
CA VAL A 68 -11.81 15.50 20.08
C VAL A 68 -11.53 14.25 20.92
N THR A 69 -10.76 14.37 22.01
CA THR A 69 -10.49 13.23 22.89
C THR A 69 -11.73 12.78 23.69
N ILE A 70 -12.57 13.72 24.14
CA ILE A 70 -13.85 13.41 24.80
C ILE A 70 -14.84 12.77 23.80
N THR A 71 -14.93 13.30 22.58
CA THR A 71 -15.83 12.72 21.57
C THR A 71 -15.38 11.32 21.16
N LEU A 72 -14.07 11.09 21.02
CA LEU A 72 -13.51 9.76 20.74
C LEU A 72 -13.67 8.78 21.92
N SER A 73 -13.60 9.23 23.18
CA SER A 73 -13.73 8.36 24.35
C SER A 73 -15.17 7.89 24.60
N HIS A 74 -16.16 8.62 24.09
CA HIS A 74 -17.57 8.21 24.13
C HIS A 74 -17.98 7.32 22.95
N VAL A 75 -17.10 7.08 21.97
CA VAL A 75 -17.34 6.08 20.91
C VAL A 75 -17.21 4.69 21.50
N LYS A 76 -18.33 4.11 21.96
CA LYS A 76 -18.40 2.68 22.23
C LYS A 76 -18.22 1.94 20.91
N LEU A 77 -17.04 1.39 20.69
CA LEU A 77 -16.81 0.43 19.62
C LEU A 77 -17.85 -0.70 19.77
N PRO A 78 -18.56 -1.09 18.70
CA PRO A 78 -19.47 -2.22 18.78
C PRO A 78 -18.68 -3.45 19.22
N GLN A 79 -19.02 -3.99 20.38
CA GLN A 79 -18.49 -5.29 20.77
C GLN A 79 -19.15 -6.31 19.84
N ILE A 80 -18.37 -6.83 18.90
CA ILE A 80 -18.76 -8.00 18.11
C ILE A 80 -18.81 -9.17 19.10
N VAL A 81 -19.98 -9.43 19.66
CA VAL A 81 -20.26 -10.70 20.33
C VAL A 81 -20.45 -11.71 19.20
N PRO A 82 -19.54 -12.68 18.97
CA PRO A 82 -19.78 -13.69 17.96
C PRO A 82 -20.95 -14.55 18.42
N VAL A 83 -22.14 -14.26 17.88
CA VAL A 83 -23.24 -15.21 17.89
C VAL A 83 -22.79 -16.35 17.00
N ARG A 84 -22.30 -17.44 17.60
CA ARG A 84 -21.97 -18.66 16.86
C ARG A 84 -23.29 -19.26 16.39
N PRO A 85 -23.59 -19.30 15.08
CA PRO A 85 -24.56 -20.30 14.64
C PRO A 85 -23.90 -21.65 14.92
N ASN A 86 -24.55 -22.49 15.74
CA ASN A 86 -24.18 -23.90 15.82
C ASN A 86 -24.34 -24.49 14.42
N LEU A 87 -23.24 -24.62 13.69
CA LEU A 87 -23.17 -25.35 12.44
C LEU A 87 -23.36 -26.83 12.79
N GLY A 88 -24.62 -27.27 12.81
CA GLY A 88 -25.00 -28.67 12.97
C GLY A 88 -24.62 -29.48 11.73
N GLY A 89 -23.32 -29.77 11.59
CA GLY A 89 -22.75 -30.57 10.50
C GLY A 89 -21.29 -30.21 10.25
N ALA A 90 -20.45 -31.20 9.99
CA ALA A 90 -19.06 -30.97 9.60
C ALA A 90 -19.04 -30.28 8.23
N VAL A 91 -18.86 -28.96 8.23
CA VAL A 91 -18.61 -28.21 7.01
C VAL A 91 -17.13 -28.38 6.64
N THR A 92 -16.86 -28.88 5.43
CA THR A 92 -15.50 -28.93 4.87
C THR A 92 -15.24 -27.66 4.07
N CYS A 93 -14.34 -26.81 4.54
CA CYS A 93 -13.90 -25.63 3.79
C CYS A 93 -12.85 -26.04 2.72
N PRO A 94 -12.69 -25.26 1.63
CA PRO A 94 -11.62 -25.50 0.66
C PRO A 94 -10.25 -25.48 1.35
N THR A 95 -9.44 -26.51 1.11
CA THR A 95 -8.08 -26.62 1.67
C THR A 95 -7.03 -26.39 0.59
N TRP A 96 -5.77 -26.30 1.00
CA TRP A 96 -4.65 -26.35 0.08
C TRP A 96 -4.72 -27.60 -0.80
N GLY A 97 -4.45 -27.43 -2.09
CA GLY A 97 -4.34 -28.51 -3.06
C GLY A 97 -2.91 -29.03 -3.16
N PHE A 98 -2.74 -30.32 -3.45
CA PHE A 98 -1.42 -30.97 -3.51
C PHE A 98 -1.28 -31.81 -4.77
N ILE A 99 -0.18 -31.58 -5.51
CA ILE A 99 0.22 -32.45 -6.63
C ILE A 99 1.59 -33.06 -6.27
N PRO A 100 1.70 -34.41 -6.17
CA PRO A 100 3.00 -35.05 -5.99
C PRO A 100 3.87 -34.82 -7.22
N VAL A 101 5.05 -34.21 -7.05
CA VAL A 101 5.98 -34.00 -8.17
C VAL A 101 6.77 -35.28 -8.37
N THR A 102 6.64 -35.92 -9.54
CA THR A 102 7.63 -36.88 -10.02
C THR A 102 8.80 -36.09 -10.61
N ASN A 103 10.03 -36.31 -10.14
CA ASN A 103 11.23 -35.60 -10.58
C ASN A 103 11.28 -35.36 -12.11
N GLY A 104 11.51 -34.12 -12.53
CA GLY A 104 11.86 -33.78 -13.92
C GLY A 104 10.70 -33.45 -14.88
N VAL A 105 9.58 -32.92 -14.39
CA VAL A 105 8.41 -32.64 -15.24
C VAL A 105 8.32 -31.14 -15.52
N ALA A 106 8.43 -30.79 -16.81
CA ALA A 106 7.96 -29.50 -17.33
C ALA A 106 6.54 -29.24 -16.82
N PRO A 107 6.15 -27.99 -16.54
CA PRO A 107 4.84 -27.69 -15.97
C PRO A 107 3.71 -28.33 -16.76
N ALA A 108 2.73 -28.93 -16.07
CA ALA A 108 1.65 -29.75 -16.65
C ALA A 108 0.84 -29.04 -17.75
N SER A 109 0.89 -27.71 -17.75
CA SER A 109 0.52 -26.87 -18.88
C SER A 109 1.50 -25.68 -18.93
N MET A 110 1.84 -25.22 -20.14
CA MET A 110 2.69 -24.05 -20.33
C MET A 110 2.12 -23.19 -21.45
N ARG A 111 2.21 -21.88 -21.28
CA ARG A 111 1.82 -20.88 -22.28
C ARG A 111 3.02 -20.03 -22.63
N MET A 112 3.58 -20.29 -23.81
CA MET A 112 4.64 -19.45 -24.37
C MET A 112 4.04 -18.18 -24.98
N MET A 113 4.60 -17.04 -24.60
CA MET A 113 4.23 -15.70 -25.10
C MET A 113 5.17 -15.23 -26.21
N SER A 114 6.37 -15.81 -26.27
CA SER A 114 7.34 -15.68 -27.35
C SER A 114 8.13 -16.99 -27.49
N THR A 115 9.16 -17.01 -28.33
CA THR A 115 10.08 -18.15 -28.43
C THR A 115 10.90 -18.38 -27.16
N THR A 116 11.03 -17.38 -26.30
CA THR A 116 11.88 -17.45 -25.09
C THR A 116 11.10 -17.24 -23.79
N VAL A 117 9.98 -16.54 -23.81
CA VAL A 117 9.21 -16.20 -22.60
C VAL A 117 7.95 -17.03 -22.51
N GLY A 118 7.70 -17.60 -21.34
CA GLY A 118 6.48 -18.37 -21.07
C GLY A 118 6.10 -18.41 -19.60
N TRP A 119 4.85 -18.79 -19.37
CA TRP A 119 4.24 -18.95 -18.06
C TRP A 119 3.69 -20.36 -17.87
N ALA A 120 3.57 -20.76 -16.62
CA ALA A 120 3.03 -22.03 -16.21
C ALA A 120 2.36 -21.96 -14.83
N PRO A 121 1.46 -22.91 -14.50
CA PRO A 121 0.74 -22.93 -13.23
C PRO A 121 1.66 -22.86 -12.02
N GLY A 122 1.22 -22.14 -10.99
CA GLY A 122 2.03 -21.87 -9.81
C GLY A 122 3.01 -20.72 -10.02
N ASP A 123 2.76 -19.87 -11.02
CA ASP A 123 3.55 -18.70 -11.38
C ASP A 123 4.98 -19.04 -11.75
N LEU A 124 5.14 -20.14 -12.48
CA LEU A 124 6.41 -20.49 -13.05
C LEU A 124 6.62 -19.67 -14.31
N ARG A 125 7.80 -19.08 -14.45
CA ARG A 125 8.18 -18.25 -15.58
C ARG A 125 9.51 -18.71 -16.18
N THR A 126 9.56 -18.76 -17.49
CA THR A 126 10.79 -19.01 -18.27
C THR A 126 11.16 -17.79 -19.10
N THR A 127 12.46 -17.61 -19.36
CA THR A 127 13.01 -16.60 -20.28
C THR A 127 14.00 -17.16 -21.30
N ASP A 128 14.16 -18.49 -21.35
CA ASP A 128 15.10 -19.21 -22.20
C ASP A 128 14.42 -20.27 -23.09
N GLY A 129 13.11 -20.15 -23.28
CA GLY A 129 12.34 -21.06 -24.13
C GLY A 129 11.91 -22.34 -23.41
N GLY A 130 11.83 -22.31 -22.08
CA GLY A 130 11.39 -23.43 -21.25
C GLY A 130 12.51 -24.40 -20.88
N GLN A 131 13.78 -24.00 -21.01
CA GLN A 131 14.92 -24.78 -20.51
C GLN A 131 14.93 -24.73 -18.98
N ASP A 132 14.81 -23.51 -18.42
CA ASP A 132 14.66 -23.28 -16.99
C ASP A 132 13.33 -22.56 -16.67
N TRP A 133 12.76 -22.92 -15.53
CA TRP A 133 11.53 -22.33 -14.98
C TRP A 133 11.78 -21.84 -13.56
N HIS A 134 11.38 -20.60 -13.29
CA HIS A 134 11.53 -19.98 -11.99
C HIS A 134 10.17 -19.62 -11.39
N ASP A 135 10.01 -19.87 -10.10
CA ASP A 135 8.88 -19.41 -9.32
C ASP A 135 8.95 -17.90 -9.11
N VAL A 136 7.97 -17.20 -9.68
CA VAL A 136 7.80 -15.75 -9.51
C VAL A 136 6.53 -15.41 -8.74
N SER A 137 5.92 -16.38 -8.03
CA SER A 137 4.71 -16.13 -7.23
C SER A 137 4.97 -15.12 -6.10
N PRO A 138 3.99 -14.27 -5.75
CA PRO A 138 4.13 -13.38 -4.60
C PRO A 138 4.11 -14.19 -3.29
N ARG A 139 4.97 -13.81 -2.33
CA ARG A 139 5.06 -14.48 -1.01
C ARG A 139 3.70 -14.59 -0.31
N ASP A 140 2.88 -13.56 -0.42
CA ASP A 140 1.54 -13.51 0.18
C ASP A 140 0.55 -14.52 -0.42
N LEU A 141 0.78 -14.97 -1.67
CA LEU A 141 0.02 -16.06 -2.27
C LEU A 141 0.21 -17.35 -1.46
N ARG A 142 1.41 -17.57 -0.92
CA ARG A 142 1.80 -18.76 -0.14
C ARG A 142 1.72 -18.57 1.37
N ALA A 143 1.22 -17.43 1.83
CA ALA A 143 1.03 -17.20 3.27
C ALA A 143 0.07 -18.26 3.86
N GLY A 144 0.53 -18.97 4.89
CA GLY A 144 -0.22 -20.04 5.55
C GLY A 144 -0.15 -21.41 4.85
N GLU A 145 0.78 -21.59 3.91
CA GLU A 145 1.04 -22.89 3.27
C GLU A 145 1.45 -23.94 4.33
N PRO A 146 0.84 -25.15 4.31
CA PRO A 146 1.22 -26.22 5.21
C PRO A 146 2.61 -26.76 4.87
N PHE A 147 3.43 -27.00 5.88
CA PHE A 147 4.72 -27.65 5.69
C PHE A 147 4.52 -29.14 5.36
N LEU A 148 4.86 -29.53 4.13
CA LEU A 148 4.81 -30.91 3.68
C LEU A 148 6.20 -31.42 3.30
N PRO A 149 6.64 -32.56 3.86
CA PRO A 149 7.91 -33.16 3.49
C PRO A 149 7.81 -33.82 2.10
N GLY A 150 8.80 -33.55 1.24
CA GLY A 150 8.85 -34.03 -0.15
C GLY A 150 8.59 -32.91 -1.16
N GLN A 151 8.99 -33.11 -2.42
CA GLN A 151 8.70 -32.17 -3.50
C GLN A 151 7.22 -32.30 -3.91
N GLN A 152 6.35 -31.56 -3.23
CA GLN A 152 4.94 -31.43 -3.62
C GLN A 152 4.69 -29.99 -4.06
N THR A 153 4.02 -29.83 -5.20
CA THR A 153 3.53 -28.50 -5.59
C THR A 153 2.25 -28.26 -4.82
N VAL A 154 2.23 -27.16 -4.06
CA VAL A 154 1.14 -26.80 -3.16
C VAL A 154 0.43 -25.58 -3.72
N TYR A 155 -0.88 -25.69 -3.92
CA TYR A 155 -1.72 -24.61 -4.45
C TYR A 155 -2.65 -24.07 -3.37
N PRO A 156 -2.84 -22.74 -3.29
CA PRO A 156 -3.74 -22.16 -2.31
C PRO A 156 -5.19 -22.57 -2.57
N PRO A 157 -6.06 -22.50 -1.54
CA PRO A 157 -7.48 -22.78 -1.71
C PRO A 157 -8.08 -21.87 -2.79
N SER A 158 -8.96 -22.44 -3.63
CA SER A 158 -9.58 -21.77 -4.78
C SER A 158 -8.56 -21.09 -5.71
N TYR A 159 -7.44 -21.74 -6.01
CA TYR A 159 -6.44 -21.19 -6.92
C TYR A 159 -6.94 -21.11 -8.37
N THR A 160 -6.69 -19.99 -9.03
CA THR A 160 -6.75 -19.86 -10.49
C THR A 160 -5.75 -18.80 -10.94
N ASP A 161 -5.25 -18.96 -12.15
CA ASP A 161 -4.31 -18.07 -12.82
C ASP A 161 -4.81 -17.65 -14.20
N TYR A 162 -4.32 -16.51 -14.68
CA TYR A 162 -4.50 -16.08 -16.06
C TYR A 162 -3.25 -15.32 -16.51
N PHE A 163 -2.71 -15.75 -17.65
CA PHE A 163 -1.55 -15.13 -18.29
C PHE A 163 -2.00 -14.50 -19.61
N LEU A 164 -1.97 -13.17 -19.69
CA LEU A 164 -2.38 -12.43 -20.89
C LEU A 164 -1.22 -12.36 -21.89
N ASP A 165 -0.05 -11.96 -21.40
CA ASP A 165 1.17 -11.77 -22.18
C ASP A 165 2.43 -11.98 -21.32
N ALA A 166 3.59 -11.58 -21.81
CA ALA A 166 4.88 -11.76 -21.14
C ALA A 166 5.00 -10.99 -19.81
N ASP A 167 4.27 -9.89 -19.66
CA ASP A 167 4.40 -8.94 -18.56
C ASP A 167 3.17 -8.93 -17.64
N HIS A 168 1.98 -9.28 -18.15
CA HIS A 168 0.71 -9.23 -17.42
C HIS A 168 0.18 -10.62 -17.05
N ALA A 169 -0.02 -10.82 -15.75
CA ALA A 169 -0.63 -12.02 -15.19
C ALA A 169 -1.45 -11.71 -13.94
N TRP A 170 -2.44 -12.57 -13.67
CA TRP A 170 -3.33 -12.49 -12.51
C TRP A 170 -3.44 -13.83 -11.83
N LEU A 171 -3.55 -13.78 -10.50
CA LEU A 171 -3.71 -14.93 -9.64
C LEU A 171 -4.78 -14.66 -8.63
N LEU A 172 -5.44 -15.72 -8.21
CA LEU A 172 -6.48 -15.63 -7.21
C LEU A 172 -6.33 -16.77 -6.20
N ARG A 173 -6.59 -16.44 -4.94
CA ARG A 173 -6.83 -17.42 -3.88
C ARG A 173 -7.92 -16.95 -2.94
N SER A 174 -8.56 -17.90 -2.28
CA SER A 174 -9.49 -17.63 -1.18
C SER A 174 -8.79 -17.53 0.18
N TYR A 175 -9.45 -16.80 1.08
CA TYR A 175 -9.14 -16.73 2.50
C TYR A 175 -10.40 -17.10 3.30
N ASP A 176 -10.21 -17.90 4.35
CA ASP A 176 -11.24 -18.27 5.31
C ASP A 176 -11.20 -17.35 6.54
N SER A 177 -12.20 -17.49 7.40
CA SER A 177 -12.24 -16.86 8.71
C SER A 177 -12.92 -17.78 9.72
N PRO A 178 -12.81 -17.49 11.04
CA PRO A 178 -13.56 -18.25 12.05
C PRO A 178 -15.09 -18.22 11.86
N ALA A 179 -15.61 -17.29 11.05
CA ALA A 179 -17.04 -17.12 10.80
C ALA A 179 -17.51 -17.68 9.44
N ALA A 180 -16.60 -17.91 8.48
CA ALA A 180 -16.95 -18.38 7.14
C ALA A 180 -15.80 -19.18 6.50
N CYS A 181 -16.15 -20.24 5.76
CA CYS A 181 -15.16 -20.96 4.93
C CYS A 181 -14.54 -20.08 3.84
N LEU A 182 -15.22 -19.01 3.48
CA LEU A 182 -14.77 -18.04 2.51
C LEU A 182 -15.19 -16.65 2.95
N ASP A 183 -14.22 -15.83 3.30
CA ASP A 183 -14.40 -14.43 3.72
C ASP A 183 -14.06 -13.44 2.59
N HIS A 184 -12.99 -13.71 1.86
CA HIS A 184 -12.61 -12.88 0.72
C HIS A 184 -11.70 -13.64 -0.26
N TYR A 185 -11.61 -13.11 -1.48
CA TYR A 185 -10.56 -13.47 -2.43
C TYR A 185 -9.45 -12.42 -2.42
N GLY A 186 -8.20 -12.87 -2.42
CA GLY A 186 -7.08 -12.03 -2.81
C GLY A 186 -6.80 -12.22 -4.29
N VAL A 187 -6.79 -11.12 -5.03
CA VAL A 187 -6.37 -11.10 -6.43
C VAL A 187 -4.99 -10.44 -6.50
N PHE A 188 -4.01 -11.15 -7.03
CA PHE A 188 -2.67 -10.65 -7.27
C PHE A 188 -2.52 -10.37 -8.75
N ARG A 189 -1.89 -9.26 -9.10
CA ARG A 189 -1.59 -8.92 -10.50
C ARG A 189 -0.14 -8.46 -10.64
N THR A 190 0.44 -8.74 -11.78
CA THR A 190 1.72 -8.19 -12.23
C THR A 190 1.56 -7.50 -13.58
N SER A 191 2.43 -6.54 -13.86
CA SER A 191 2.57 -5.87 -15.16
C SER A 191 4.05 -5.75 -15.56
N ASP A 192 4.91 -6.56 -14.94
CA ASP A 192 6.36 -6.55 -15.13
C ASP A 192 6.96 -7.97 -15.14
N GLY A 193 6.15 -8.96 -15.53
CA GLY A 193 6.60 -10.34 -15.67
C GLY A 193 6.82 -11.06 -14.34
N GLY A 194 6.06 -10.70 -13.30
CA GLY A 194 6.13 -11.31 -11.97
C GLY A 194 7.28 -10.79 -11.10
N ARG A 195 7.98 -9.72 -11.51
CA ARG A 195 9.01 -9.09 -10.68
C ARG A 195 8.39 -8.38 -9.49
N THR A 196 7.26 -7.73 -9.70
CA THR A 196 6.43 -7.17 -8.65
C THR A 196 4.97 -7.58 -8.82
N TRP A 197 4.32 -7.75 -7.67
CA TRP A 197 2.90 -8.10 -7.59
C TRP A 197 2.17 -7.11 -6.71
N ARG A 198 0.94 -6.78 -7.12
CA ARG A 198 0.03 -5.93 -6.35
C ARG A 198 -1.23 -6.71 -6.03
N ARG A 199 -1.66 -6.65 -4.77
CA ARG A 199 -2.87 -7.32 -4.27
C ARG A 199 -4.07 -6.38 -4.28
N SER A 200 -5.24 -6.92 -4.63
CA SER A 200 -6.56 -6.36 -4.34
C SER A 200 -7.40 -7.44 -3.65
N THR A 201 -8.53 -7.02 -3.07
CA THR A 201 -9.41 -7.91 -2.32
C THR A 201 -10.84 -7.83 -2.87
N ILE A 202 -11.47 -8.97 -3.06
CA ILE A 202 -12.89 -9.09 -3.37
C ILE A 202 -13.57 -9.66 -2.13
N ALA A 203 -14.33 -8.83 -1.41
CA ALA A 203 -15.12 -9.29 -0.27
C ALA A 203 -16.27 -10.19 -0.76
N THR A 204 -16.47 -11.32 -0.07
CA THR A 204 -17.54 -12.26 -0.37
C THR A 204 -18.03 -12.93 0.90
N HIS A 205 -19.34 -13.15 1.01
CA HIS A 205 -19.92 -13.84 2.16
C HIS A 205 -20.58 -15.13 1.68
N ILE A 206 -19.77 -16.10 1.28
CA ILE A 206 -20.26 -17.43 0.91
C ILE A 206 -20.34 -18.26 2.19
N THR A 207 -21.56 -18.66 2.53
CA THR A 207 -21.84 -19.42 3.75
C THR A 207 -21.18 -20.80 3.68
N ALA A 208 -20.74 -21.28 4.85
CA ALA A 208 -19.99 -22.52 5.02
C ALA A 208 -20.71 -23.72 4.34
N GLY A 209 -20.01 -24.49 3.49
CA GLY A 209 -20.53 -25.72 2.84
C GLY A 209 -20.54 -25.71 1.31
N LEU A 210 -20.08 -24.62 0.70
CA LEU A 210 -19.98 -24.48 -0.75
C LEU A 210 -18.51 -24.36 -1.16
N ASP A 211 -18.12 -25.05 -2.24
CA ASP A 211 -16.76 -25.00 -2.79
C ASP A 211 -16.80 -24.17 -4.09
N PRO A 212 -16.41 -22.90 -4.04
CA PRO A 212 -16.42 -22.04 -5.21
C PRO A 212 -15.28 -22.40 -6.15
N THR A 213 -15.61 -22.72 -7.41
CA THR A 213 -14.63 -22.86 -8.49
C THR A 213 -14.46 -21.50 -9.19
N PRO A 214 -13.32 -20.81 -9.03
CA PRO A 214 -13.06 -19.55 -9.70
C PRO A 214 -12.50 -19.77 -11.12
N ALA A 215 -12.81 -18.85 -12.02
CA ALA A 215 -12.18 -18.74 -13.32
C ALA A 215 -11.93 -17.28 -13.67
N LEU A 216 -10.70 -16.96 -14.08
CA LEU A 216 -10.30 -15.64 -14.57
C LEU A 216 -10.22 -15.63 -16.09
N ASP A 217 -10.63 -14.51 -16.68
CA ASP A 217 -10.42 -14.24 -18.11
C ASP A 217 -10.22 -12.74 -18.34
N PHE A 218 -9.28 -12.38 -19.22
CA PHE A 218 -8.98 -10.98 -19.54
C PHE A 218 -8.94 -10.77 -21.04
N LEU A 219 -9.67 -9.75 -21.48
CA LEU A 219 -9.66 -9.25 -22.85
C LEU A 219 -8.38 -8.46 -23.15
N ASP A 220 -7.93 -7.68 -22.16
CA ASP A 220 -6.69 -6.90 -22.20
C ASP A 220 -6.20 -6.62 -20.78
N ALA A 221 -5.11 -5.84 -20.65
CA ALA A 221 -4.49 -5.52 -19.37
C ALA A 221 -5.39 -4.73 -18.39
N GLN A 222 -6.53 -4.19 -18.84
CA GLN A 222 -7.45 -3.39 -18.04
C GLN A 222 -8.80 -4.09 -17.81
N ARG A 223 -9.30 -4.84 -18.79
CA ARG A 223 -10.65 -5.38 -18.81
C ARG A 223 -10.64 -6.90 -18.68
N GLY A 224 -11.31 -7.39 -17.63
CA GLY A 224 -11.41 -8.81 -17.35
C GLY A 224 -12.60 -9.17 -16.47
N TRP A 225 -12.79 -10.47 -16.31
CA TRP A 225 -13.89 -11.07 -15.57
C TRP A 225 -13.38 -12.16 -14.62
N LEU A 226 -14.09 -12.27 -13.51
CA LEU A 226 -13.97 -13.37 -12.57
C LEU A 226 -15.33 -14.02 -12.46
N VAL A 227 -15.40 -15.31 -12.78
CA VAL A 227 -16.59 -16.12 -12.56
C VAL A 227 -16.34 -17.00 -11.35
N LEU A 228 -17.24 -16.95 -10.37
CA LEU A 228 -17.26 -17.87 -9.24
C LEU A 228 -18.46 -18.78 -9.41
N THR A 229 -18.21 -20.06 -9.63
CA THR A 229 -19.29 -21.07 -9.65
C THR A 229 -19.27 -21.81 -8.33
N VAL A 230 -20.34 -21.64 -7.57
CA VAL A 230 -20.49 -22.10 -6.20
C VAL A 230 -21.48 -23.26 -6.20
N GLY A 231 -20.97 -24.48 -6.25
CA GLY A 231 -21.76 -25.70 -6.10
C GLY A 231 -21.68 -26.23 -4.67
N SER A 232 -22.70 -26.97 -4.21
CA SER A 232 -22.48 -27.83 -3.04
C SER A 232 -21.57 -28.97 -3.47
N ALA A 233 -20.62 -29.35 -2.61
CA ALA A 233 -19.84 -30.56 -2.82
C ALA A 233 -20.80 -31.73 -3.13
N VAL A 234 -20.67 -32.30 -4.32
CA VAL A 234 -21.44 -33.48 -4.70
C VAL A 234 -21.01 -34.61 -3.76
N ARG A 235 -21.84 -34.94 -2.77
CA ARG A 235 -21.81 -36.29 -2.23
C ARG A 235 -22.03 -37.23 -3.40
N ARG A 236 -21.08 -38.13 -3.69
CA ARG A 236 -21.18 -39.13 -4.77
C ARG A 236 -22.60 -39.73 -4.73
N GLY A 237 -23.38 -39.53 -5.79
CA GLY A 237 -24.70 -40.15 -5.97
C GLY A 237 -25.93 -39.26 -5.71
N THR A 238 -25.79 -37.98 -5.38
CA THR A 238 -26.92 -37.03 -5.29
C THR A 238 -26.93 -36.03 -6.44
N SER A 239 -28.13 -35.68 -6.92
CA SER A 239 -28.37 -34.67 -7.96
C SER A 239 -27.61 -33.37 -7.68
N PRO A 240 -27.12 -32.65 -8.70
CA PRO A 240 -26.40 -31.41 -8.50
C PRO A 240 -27.26 -30.43 -7.70
N ALA A 241 -26.76 -30.04 -6.53
CA ALA A 241 -27.35 -28.97 -5.74
C ALA A 241 -27.32 -27.67 -6.56
N PRO A 242 -28.26 -26.75 -6.33
CA PRO A 242 -28.33 -25.53 -7.12
C PRO A 242 -27.04 -24.72 -6.97
N SER A 243 -26.45 -24.36 -8.12
CA SER A 243 -25.21 -23.60 -8.20
C SER A 243 -25.50 -22.10 -8.15
N LEU A 244 -24.85 -21.39 -7.23
CA LEU A 244 -24.76 -19.93 -7.27
C LEU A 244 -23.59 -19.55 -8.20
N SER A 245 -23.84 -18.76 -9.24
CA SER A 245 -22.82 -18.19 -10.11
C SER A 245 -22.74 -16.69 -9.88
N LEU A 246 -21.55 -16.20 -9.48
CA LEU A 246 -21.26 -14.78 -9.35
C LEU A 246 -20.30 -14.37 -10.47
N VAL A 247 -20.62 -13.26 -11.15
CA VAL A 247 -19.76 -12.70 -12.20
C VAL A 247 -19.31 -11.31 -11.77
N TYR A 248 -18.01 -11.16 -11.61
CA TYR A 248 -17.34 -9.89 -11.36
C TYR A 248 -16.66 -9.40 -12.62
N ARG A 249 -16.55 -8.08 -12.75
CA ARG A 249 -15.83 -7.41 -13.83
C ARG A 249 -14.85 -6.39 -13.25
N THR A 250 -13.70 -6.29 -13.87
CA THR A 250 -12.74 -5.20 -13.67
C THR A 250 -12.60 -4.37 -14.95
N THR A 251 -12.29 -3.08 -14.80
CA THR A 251 -11.96 -2.15 -15.88
C THR A 251 -10.66 -1.40 -15.62
N ASP A 252 -9.91 -1.81 -14.60
CA ASP A 252 -8.68 -1.17 -14.11
C ASP A 252 -7.55 -2.20 -13.85
N GLY A 253 -7.61 -3.34 -14.54
CA GLY A 253 -6.59 -4.40 -14.49
C GLY A 253 -6.65 -5.23 -13.21
N GLY A 254 -7.81 -5.34 -12.58
CA GLY A 254 -8.01 -6.08 -11.34
C GLY A 254 -7.62 -5.29 -10.09
N GLN A 255 -7.50 -3.96 -10.17
CA GLN A 255 -7.35 -3.11 -8.98
C GLN A 255 -8.63 -3.06 -8.17
N SER A 256 -9.77 -2.99 -8.87
CA SER A 256 -11.10 -3.11 -8.31
C SER A 256 -11.96 -4.06 -9.14
N TRP A 257 -12.92 -4.69 -8.47
CA TRP A 257 -13.84 -5.66 -9.05
C TRP A 257 -15.26 -5.32 -8.65
N ARG A 258 -16.18 -5.33 -9.62
CA ARG A 258 -17.59 -5.07 -9.40
C ARG A 258 -18.41 -6.30 -9.76
N LEU A 259 -19.29 -6.72 -8.87
CA LEU A 259 -20.31 -7.74 -9.17
C LEU A 259 -21.26 -7.17 -10.22
N ILE A 260 -21.39 -7.86 -11.35
CA ILE A 260 -22.25 -7.47 -12.48
C ILE A 260 -23.39 -8.46 -12.72
N SER A 261 -23.29 -9.69 -12.22
CA SER A 261 -24.36 -10.69 -12.28
C SER A 261 -24.25 -11.67 -11.13
N SER A 262 -25.39 -12.12 -10.64
CA SER A 262 -25.54 -13.25 -9.73
C SER A 262 -26.70 -14.10 -10.22
N ALA A 263 -26.50 -15.41 -10.38
CA ALA A 263 -27.55 -16.37 -10.68
C ALA A 263 -27.54 -17.45 -9.60
N GLY A 264 -28.66 -17.74 -8.98
CA GLY A 264 -28.79 -18.79 -7.97
C GLY A 264 -30.09 -19.57 -8.14
N PRO A 265 -30.34 -20.58 -7.31
CA PRO A 265 -31.66 -21.21 -7.24
C PRO A 265 -32.74 -20.16 -6.97
N SER A 266 -33.82 -20.23 -7.75
CA SER A 266 -35.08 -19.52 -7.51
C SER A 266 -35.74 -19.95 -6.21
#